data_AF-A0A183HTH8-F1
#
_entry.id   AF-A0A183HTH8-F1
#
_cell.length_a   1.000
_cell.length_b   1.000
_cell.length_c   1.000
_cell.angle_alpha   90.00
_cell.angle_beta   90.00
_cell.angle_gamma   90.00
#
_symmetry.space_group_name_H-M   'P 1'
#
loop_
_entity.id
_entity.type
_entity.pdbx_description
1 polymer ?
#
loop_
_entity_poly.entity_id
_entity_poly.type
_entity_poly.pdbx_seq_one_letter_code
_entity_poly.pdbx_strand_id
1 'polypeptide(L)'
;MSGNTDDCFRIGVALAKKSLKLYTAFDESDILIASPLGLRMIIGESDGINSERETDFLASIEVLIIDKADILLMQNWEHLLNIMSSLHIQPKKFTTDISRVRRWSLEQYSKFYRQTMLISEKRHAECDALFVLYCKNFAGFVKLLTSSQGLLNNI
;
A
#
# COMPACT_ATOMS: atom_id res chain seq x y z
N MET A 1 5.88 -22.49 20.55
CA MET A 1 5.15 -22.45 19.26
C MET A 1 6.11 -21.91 18.22
N SER A 2 6.63 -22.76 17.34
CA SER A 2 7.43 -22.30 16.19
C SER A 2 6.43 -21.88 15.12
N GLY A 3 6.07 -20.59 15.14
CA GLY A 3 5.24 -19.98 14.10
C GLY A 3 6.06 -19.72 12.85
N ASN A 4 5.38 -19.50 11.72
CA ASN A 4 6.04 -19.02 10.52
C ASN A 4 6.60 -17.62 10.77
N THR A 5 7.92 -17.46 10.62
CA THR A 5 8.63 -16.17 10.71
C THR A 5 8.96 -15.60 9.33
N ASP A 6 8.36 -16.15 8.28
CA ASP A 6 8.51 -15.62 6.92
C ASP A 6 7.76 -14.29 6.79
N ASP A 7 8.53 -13.25 6.50
CA ASP A 7 8.03 -11.90 6.25
C ASP A 7 7.42 -11.78 4.85
N CYS A 8 7.42 -12.81 4.00
CA CYS A 8 6.86 -12.82 2.65
C CYS A 8 5.38 -13.24 2.58
N PHE A 9 4.51 -12.62 3.39
CA PHE A 9 3.08 -12.94 3.36
C PHE A 9 2.31 -12.14 2.31
N ARG A 10 1.35 -12.82 1.67
CA ARG A 10 0.45 -12.28 0.64
C ARG A 10 -0.90 -12.99 0.74
N ILE A 11 -1.93 -12.25 1.10
CA ILE A 11 -3.28 -12.78 1.33
C ILE A 11 -4.27 -11.87 0.63
N GLY A 12 -4.95 -12.42 -0.37
CA GLY A 12 -6.11 -11.78 -0.98
C GLY A 12 -7.38 -12.22 -0.24
N VAL A 13 -8.30 -11.29 -0.03
CA VAL A 13 -9.60 -11.55 0.56
C VAL A 13 -10.69 -10.95 -0.32
N ALA A 14 -11.67 -11.77 -0.70
CA ALA A 14 -12.85 -11.33 -1.42
C ALA A 14 -14.10 -11.37 -0.54
N LEU A 15 -14.93 -10.34 -0.65
CA LEU A 15 -16.19 -10.15 0.05
C LEU A 15 -17.32 -10.82 -0.74
N ALA A 16 -17.87 -11.90 -0.19
CA ALA A 16 -19.13 -12.45 -0.68
C ALA A 16 -20.31 -11.92 0.15
N LYS A 17 -21.54 -12.08 -0.36
CA LYS A 17 -22.76 -11.54 0.27
C LYS A 17 -22.91 -11.86 1.77
N LYS A 18 -22.42 -13.02 2.22
CA LYS A 18 -22.53 -13.49 3.61
C LYS A 18 -21.26 -14.17 4.13
N SER A 19 -20.14 -14.07 3.41
CA SER A 19 -18.91 -14.76 3.79
C SER A 19 -17.68 -14.03 3.27
N LEU A 20 -16.53 -14.33 3.88
CA LEU A 20 -15.22 -13.92 3.42
C LEU A 20 -14.57 -15.11 2.72
N LYS A 21 -14.10 -14.92 1.49
CA LYS A 21 -13.22 -15.88 0.81
C LYS A 21 -11.79 -15.46 1.07
N LEU A 22 -11.04 -16.30 1.77
CA LEU A 22 -9.63 -16.06 2.06
C LEU A 22 -8.75 -16.69 0.97
N TYR A 23 -7.55 -16.15 0.79
CA TYR A 23 -6.55 -16.61 -0.17
C TYR A 23 -7.02 -16.58 -1.63
N THR A 24 -7.85 -15.58 -1.97
CA THR A 24 -8.22 -15.31 -3.36
C THR A 24 -7.04 -14.71 -4.13
N ALA A 25 -7.04 -14.88 -5.45
CA ALA A 25 -6.08 -14.18 -6.32
C ALA A 25 -6.25 -12.67 -6.18
N PHE A 26 -5.17 -11.90 -6.30
CA PHE A 26 -5.21 -10.45 -6.07
C PHE A 26 -6.15 -9.71 -7.02
N ASP A 27 -6.24 -10.13 -8.29
CA ASP A 27 -7.16 -9.53 -9.27
C ASP A 27 -8.65 -9.73 -8.93
N GLU A 28 -8.97 -10.74 -8.11
CA GLU A 28 -10.33 -11.04 -7.65
C GLU A 28 -10.58 -10.61 -6.20
N SER A 29 -9.60 -10.00 -5.55
CA SER A 29 -9.65 -9.66 -4.13
C SER A 29 -10.13 -8.23 -3.91
N ASP A 30 -10.97 -8.04 -2.91
CA ASP A 30 -11.42 -6.72 -2.46
C ASP A 30 -10.47 -6.11 -1.42
N ILE A 31 -9.77 -6.97 -0.66
CA ILE A 31 -8.81 -6.57 0.37
C ILE A 31 -7.50 -7.33 0.14
N LEU A 32 -6.39 -6.60 0.15
CA LEU A 32 -5.05 -7.15 0.04
C LEU A 32 -4.32 -6.98 1.38
N ILE A 33 -3.84 -8.08 1.94
CA ILE A 33 -3.02 -8.09 3.16
C ILE A 33 -1.68 -8.70 2.78
N ALA A 34 -0.63 -7.89 2.71
CA ALA A 34 0.67 -8.33 2.28
C ALA A 34 1.79 -7.53 2.93
N SER A 35 2.97 -8.14 3.02
CA SER A 35 4.18 -7.42 3.39
C SER A 35 4.73 -6.63 2.20
N PRO A 36 5.55 -5.58 2.45
CA PRO A 36 6.22 -4.88 1.36
C PRO A 36 7.11 -5.79 0.51
N LEU A 37 7.80 -6.74 1.14
CA LEU A 37 8.61 -7.72 0.42
C LEU A 37 7.73 -8.60 -0.49
N GLY A 38 6.63 -9.13 0.03
CA GLY A 38 5.71 -9.98 -0.74
C GLY A 38 5.15 -9.27 -1.97
N LEU A 39 4.75 -8.00 -1.83
CA LEU A 39 4.28 -7.19 -2.95
C LEU A 39 5.39 -6.88 -3.96
N ARG A 40 6.59 -6.52 -3.48
CA ARG A 40 7.76 -6.26 -4.34
C ARG A 40 8.08 -7.47 -5.23
N MET A 41 7.96 -8.69 -4.70
CA MET A 41 8.22 -9.91 -5.47
C MET A 41 7.24 -10.12 -6.64
N ILE A 42 6.01 -9.60 -6.55
CA ILE A 42 5.02 -9.66 -7.63
C ILE A 42 5.23 -8.51 -8.63
N ILE A 43 5.40 -7.29 -8.10
CA ILE A 43 5.56 -6.08 -8.92
C ILE A 43 6.85 -6.14 -9.75
N GLY A 44 7.91 -6.73 -9.20
CA GLY A 44 9.24 -6.77 -9.80
C GLY A 44 9.99 -5.44 -9.64
N GLU A 45 11.18 -5.37 -10.25
CA GLU A 45 12.05 -4.18 -10.13
C GLU A 45 11.80 -3.12 -11.20
N SER A 46 12.16 -1.90 -10.80
CA SER A 46 12.58 -0.75 -11.62
C SER A 46 13.03 -1.06 -13.05
N ASP A 47 14.13 -1.82 -13.08
CA ASP A 47 15.14 -1.66 -14.12
C ASP A 47 15.37 -2.97 -14.89
N GLY A 48 14.51 -3.97 -14.67
CA GLY A 48 14.52 -5.23 -15.39
C GLY A 48 13.88 -5.09 -16.76
N ILE A 49 14.70 -5.14 -17.82
CA ILE A 49 14.31 -5.04 -19.24
C ILE A 49 13.24 -6.09 -19.68
N ASN A 50 13.03 -7.16 -18.90
CA ASN A 50 12.23 -8.32 -19.31
C ASN A 50 11.21 -8.84 -18.27
N SER A 51 10.88 -8.09 -17.21
CA SER A 51 9.81 -8.51 -16.29
C SER A 51 8.51 -7.79 -16.61
N GLU A 52 7.50 -8.51 -17.11
CA GLU A 52 6.12 -8.00 -17.12
C GLU A 52 5.74 -7.66 -15.67
N ARG A 53 5.69 -6.38 -15.32
CA ARG A 53 5.25 -5.96 -13.99
C ARG A 53 3.76 -6.20 -13.87
N GLU A 54 3.38 -7.03 -12.92
CA GLU A 54 2.00 -7.25 -12.57
C GLU A 54 1.61 -6.20 -11.52
N THR A 55 1.09 -5.07 -11.99
CA THR A 55 0.65 -3.93 -11.16
C THR A 55 -0.84 -3.67 -11.25
N ASP A 56 -1.55 -4.43 -12.08
CA ASP A 56 -2.95 -4.16 -12.44
C ASP A 56 -3.87 -4.24 -11.21
N PHE A 57 -3.58 -5.14 -10.26
CA PHE A 57 -4.28 -5.24 -8.97
C PHE A 57 -4.10 -4.03 -8.04
N LEU A 58 -3.14 -3.14 -8.33
CA LEU A 58 -2.89 -1.89 -7.57
C LEU A 58 -3.53 -0.65 -8.22
N ALA A 59 -4.18 -0.82 -9.38
CA ALA A 59 -4.72 0.30 -10.16
C ALA A 59 -5.88 1.05 -9.48
N SER A 60 -6.56 0.40 -8.54
CA SER A 60 -7.84 0.85 -7.96
C SER A 60 -7.85 0.95 -6.43
N ILE A 61 -6.68 1.01 -5.77
CA ILE A 61 -6.59 1.11 -4.31
C ILE A 61 -7.24 2.40 -3.79
N GLU A 62 -8.37 2.28 -3.10
CA GLU A 62 -9.09 3.41 -2.48
C GLU A 62 -8.59 3.70 -1.05
N VAL A 63 -8.19 2.67 -0.31
CA VAL A 63 -7.65 2.78 1.05
C VAL A 63 -6.34 2.03 1.14
N LEU A 64 -5.29 2.70 1.62
CA LEU A 64 -3.99 2.11 1.90
C LEU A 64 -3.68 2.28 3.39
N ILE A 65 -3.40 1.17 4.06
CA ILE A 65 -2.96 1.16 5.47
C ILE A 65 -1.53 0.64 5.50
N ILE A 66 -0.62 1.46 6.03
CA ILE A 66 0.76 1.11 6.32
C ILE A 66 0.84 0.97 7.84
N ASP A 67 0.80 -0.26 8.32
CA ASP A 67 0.92 -0.57 9.75
C ASP A 67 2.39 -0.76 10.14
N LYS A 68 2.71 -0.43 11.41
CA LYS A 68 4.05 -0.57 12.00
C LYS A 68 5.18 -0.03 11.11
N ALA A 69 5.04 1.19 10.61
CA ALA A 69 5.99 1.78 9.66
C ALA A 69 7.43 1.88 10.21
N ASP A 70 7.60 1.98 11.52
CA ASP A 70 8.89 1.91 12.22
C ASP A 70 9.59 0.57 11.99
N ILE A 71 8.86 -0.54 12.02
CA ILE A 71 9.41 -1.87 11.74
C ILE A 71 9.72 -2.01 10.25
N LEU A 72 8.82 -1.53 9.37
CA LEU A 72 9.06 -1.57 7.91
C LEU A 72 10.31 -0.77 7.52
N LEU A 73 10.53 0.37 8.18
CA LEU A 73 11.72 1.21 8.00
C LEU A 73 13.00 0.46 8.43
N MET A 74 12.96 -0.30 9.53
CA MET A 74 14.10 -1.10 10.00
C MET A 74 14.40 -2.30 9.09
N GLN A 75 13.40 -2.86 8.41
CA GLN A 75 13.59 -3.99 7.49
C GLN A 75 14.18 -3.52 6.15
N ASN A 76 13.40 -2.80 5.35
CA ASN A 76 13.85 -2.18 4.11
C ASN A 76 12.77 -1.24 3.58
N TRP A 77 12.96 0.07 3.77
CA TRP A 77 12.01 1.09 3.34
C TRP A 77 11.82 1.16 1.82
N GLU A 78 12.85 0.79 1.04
CA GLU A 78 12.81 0.84 -0.42
C GLU A 78 11.71 -0.06 -1.01
N HIS A 79 11.42 -1.19 -0.35
CA HIS A 79 10.33 -2.07 -0.74
C HIS A 79 8.98 -1.34 -0.72
N LEU A 80 8.73 -0.55 0.34
CA LEU A 80 7.53 0.26 0.43
C LEU A 80 7.52 1.37 -0.63
N LEU A 81 8.64 2.05 -0.84
CA LEU A 81 8.74 3.11 -1.86
C LEU A 81 8.45 2.59 -3.28
N ASN A 82 8.94 1.39 -3.61
CA ASN A 82 8.66 0.74 -4.88
C ASN A 82 7.15 0.47 -5.06
N ILE A 83 6.48 -0.04 -4.03
CA ILE A 83 5.02 -0.24 -4.05
C ILE A 83 4.29 1.09 -4.20
N MET A 84 4.70 2.12 -3.44
CA MET A 84 4.10 3.45 -3.51
C MET A 84 4.20 4.06 -4.92
N SER A 85 5.32 3.80 -5.62
CA SER A 85 5.51 4.22 -7.02
C SER A 85 4.67 3.44 -8.03
N SER A 86 4.21 2.24 -7.65
CA SER A 86 3.45 1.33 -8.51
C SER A 86 1.93 1.43 -8.34
N LEU A 87 1.46 2.28 -7.42
CA LEU A 87 0.03 2.48 -7.15
C LEU A 87 -0.63 3.33 -8.23
N HIS A 88 -1.87 2.96 -8.60
CA HIS A 88 -2.69 3.66 -9.60
C HIS A 88 -2.06 3.81 -10.99
N ILE A 89 -1.12 2.92 -11.34
CA ILE A 89 -0.67 2.78 -12.73
C ILE A 89 -1.85 2.30 -13.57
N GLN A 90 -2.00 2.85 -14.77
CA GLN A 90 -3.05 2.42 -15.69
C GLN A 90 -2.78 0.96 -16.12
N PRO A 91 -3.74 0.05 -15.92
CA PRO A 91 -3.55 -1.35 -16.25
C PRO A 91 -3.41 -1.53 -17.76
N LYS A 92 -2.54 -2.47 -18.16
CA LYS A 92 -2.31 -2.75 -19.60
C LYS A 92 -3.37 -3.69 -20.17
N LYS A 93 -3.91 -4.60 -19.34
CA LYS A 93 -4.94 -5.55 -19.72
C LYS A 93 -6.24 -5.18 -19.01
N PHE A 94 -7.33 -5.06 -19.77
CA PHE A 94 -8.67 -4.83 -19.20
C PHE A 94 -9.39 -6.17 -19.06
N THR A 95 -9.60 -6.62 -17.82
CA THR A 95 -10.38 -7.83 -17.51
C THR A 95 -11.84 -7.52 -17.18
N THR A 96 -12.17 -6.23 -17.00
CA THR A 96 -13.49 -5.74 -16.58
C THR A 96 -14.12 -4.87 -17.67
N ASP A 97 -15.45 -4.88 -17.71
CA ASP A 97 -16.26 -3.98 -18.54
C ASP A 97 -16.00 -2.51 -18.17
N ILE A 98 -15.41 -1.76 -19.11
CA ILE A 98 -15.03 -0.35 -18.96
C ILE A 98 -16.24 0.52 -18.62
N SER A 99 -17.44 0.16 -19.08
CA SER A 99 -18.67 0.93 -18.78
C SER A 99 -19.02 0.94 -17.28
N ARG A 100 -18.50 -0.03 -16.52
CA ARG A 100 -18.69 -0.15 -15.06
C ARG A 100 -17.58 0.51 -14.26
N VAL A 101 -16.49 0.92 -14.90
CA VAL A 101 -15.35 1.57 -14.25
C VAL A 101 -15.68 3.04 -14.01
N ARG A 102 -15.37 3.54 -12.82
CA ARG A 102 -15.61 4.94 -12.47
C ARG A 102 -14.77 5.85 -13.35
N ARG A 103 -15.38 6.92 -13.89
CA ARG A 103 -14.73 7.86 -14.82
C ARG A 103 -13.44 8.45 -14.25
N TRP A 104 -13.43 8.83 -12.97
CA TRP A 104 -12.23 9.34 -12.32
C TRP A 104 -11.08 8.32 -12.25
N SER A 105 -11.37 7.01 -12.26
CA SER A 105 -10.33 5.98 -12.34
C SER A 105 -9.77 5.85 -13.74
N LEU A 106 -10.61 6.01 -14.77
CA LEU A 106 -10.19 6.02 -16.18
C LEU A 106 -9.33 7.26 -16.50
N GLU A 107 -9.65 8.39 -15.87
CA GLU A 107 -8.93 9.66 -16.01
C GLU A 107 -7.68 9.77 -15.11
N GLN A 108 -7.30 8.67 -14.43
CA GLN A 108 -6.16 8.60 -13.50
C GLN A 108 -6.23 9.59 -12.32
N TYR A 109 -7.44 9.94 -11.90
CA TYR A 109 -7.68 10.75 -10.71
C TYR A 109 -7.73 9.92 -9.41
N SER A 110 -7.68 8.58 -9.47
CA SER A 110 -7.68 7.70 -8.29
C SER A 110 -6.64 8.08 -7.23
N LYS A 111 -5.45 8.52 -7.65
CA LYS A 111 -4.36 8.97 -6.78
C LYS A 111 -4.70 10.17 -5.89
N PHE A 112 -5.69 10.97 -6.28
CA PHE A 112 -6.14 12.12 -5.48
C PHE A 112 -7.19 11.73 -4.43
N TYR A 113 -7.90 10.62 -4.65
CA TYR A 113 -9.01 10.17 -3.79
C TYR A 113 -8.65 9.00 -2.87
N ARG A 114 -7.46 8.41 -3.02
CA ARG A 114 -6.99 7.36 -2.10
C ARG A 114 -6.73 7.93 -0.71
N GLN A 115 -7.33 7.30 0.29
CA GLN A 115 -7.00 7.54 1.69
C GLN A 115 -5.78 6.71 2.09
N THR A 116 -4.70 7.38 2.51
CA THR A 116 -3.51 6.71 3.06
C THR A 116 -3.45 6.92 4.57
N MET A 117 -3.39 5.83 5.33
CA MET A 117 -3.16 5.83 6.78
C MET A 117 -1.80 5.19 7.06
N LEU A 118 -0.95 5.90 7.81
CA LEU A 118 0.36 5.40 8.23
C LEU A 118 0.39 5.38 9.76
N ILE A 119 0.70 4.22 10.33
CA ILE A 119 0.77 3.99 11.77
C ILE A 119 2.21 3.66 12.11
N SER A 120 2.77 4.35 13.09
CA SER A 120 4.12 4.09 13.61
C SER A 120 4.19 4.39 15.09
N GLU A 121 5.03 3.67 15.81
CA GLU A 121 5.28 3.93 17.24
C GLU A 121 6.04 5.24 17.46
N LYS A 122 6.98 5.56 16.58
CA LYS A 122 7.84 6.74 16.66
C LYS A 122 7.68 7.60 15.43
N ARG A 123 7.99 8.89 15.57
CA ARG A 123 8.01 9.80 14.44
C ARG A 123 9.30 9.59 13.64
N HIS A 124 9.16 9.38 12.34
CA HIS A 124 10.25 9.23 11.39
C HIS A 124 10.13 10.25 10.26
N ALA A 125 11.25 10.81 9.82
CA ALA A 125 11.27 11.80 8.73
C ALA A 125 10.88 11.16 7.39
N GLU A 126 11.20 9.88 7.21
CA GLU A 126 10.88 9.06 6.06
C GLU A 126 9.37 8.88 5.89
N CYS A 127 8.64 8.74 7.00
CA CYS A 127 7.18 8.68 6.98
C CYS A 127 6.58 10.03 6.54
N ASP A 128 7.12 11.14 7.04
CA ASP A 128 6.70 12.48 6.63
C ASP A 128 6.99 12.72 5.14
N ALA A 129 8.17 12.30 4.66
CA ALA A 129 8.56 12.38 3.26
C ALA A 129 7.66 11.52 2.34
N LEU A 130 7.27 10.32 2.77
CA LEU A 130 6.38 9.44 2.01
C LEU A 130 5.04 10.12 1.66
N PHE A 131 4.45 10.86 2.61
CA PHE A 131 3.23 11.61 2.36
C PHE A 131 3.45 12.72 1.32
N VAL A 132 4.53 13.50 1.47
CA VAL A 132 4.84 14.61 0.55
C VAL A 132 5.11 14.12 -0.87
N LEU A 133 5.82 12.99 -1.01
CA LEU A 133 6.25 12.49 -2.32
C LEU A 133 5.16 11.67 -3.03
N TYR A 134 4.38 10.86 -2.30
CA TYR A 134 3.51 9.85 -2.90
C TYR A 134 2.00 10.02 -2.61
N CYS A 135 1.60 10.99 -1.79
CA CYS A 135 0.18 11.22 -1.48
C CYS A 135 -0.26 12.58 -2.05
N LYS A 136 -1.13 12.54 -3.07
CA LYS A 136 -1.67 13.74 -3.74
C LYS A 136 -3.10 14.01 -3.33
N ASN A 137 -3.40 13.96 -2.04
CA ASN A 137 -4.78 14.00 -1.54
C ASN A 137 -5.52 15.24 -2.07
N PHE A 138 -6.76 15.06 -2.55
CA PHE A 138 -7.62 16.16 -2.98
C PHE A 138 -7.86 17.16 -1.85
N ALA A 139 -8.11 16.66 -0.65
CA ALA A 139 -8.24 17.45 0.57
C ALA A 139 -7.91 16.60 1.80
N GLY A 140 -7.50 17.27 2.87
CA GLY A 140 -7.29 16.66 4.17
C GLY A 140 -5.87 16.11 4.38
N PHE A 141 -5.34 16.42 5.55
CA PHE A 141 -4.14 15.80 6.11
C PHE A 141 -4.23 15.96 7.62
N VAL A 142 -4.25 14.83 8.34
CA VAL A 142 -4.32 14.81 9.80
C VAL A 142 -3.15 14.02 10.33
N LYS A 143 -2.42 14.61 11.27
CA LYS A 143 -1.31 13.95 11.98
C LYS A 143 -1.62 13.94 13.46
N LEU A 144 -1.68 12.75 14.04
CA LEU A 144 -1.81 12.55 15.48
C LEU A 144 -0.43 12.22 16.03
N LEU A 145 0.04 13.04 16.96
CA LEU A 145 1.32 12.86 17.64
C LEU A 145 1.05 12.67 19.13
N THR A 146 1.60 11.59 19.69
CA THR A 146 1.60 11.40 21.14
C THR A 146 2.50 12.46 21.77
N SER A 147 1.98 13.22 22.72
CA SER A 147 2.79 14.15 23.52
C SER A 147 3.85 13.36 24.29
N SER A 148 5.12 13.74 24.14
CA SER A 148 6.20 13.27 24.99
C SER A 148 6.65 14.45 25.86
N GLN A 149 6.70 14.26 27.17
CA GLN A 149 7.15 15.31 28.11
C GLN A 149 8.64 15.64 27.98
N GLY A 150 9.37 14.92 27.13
CA GLY A 150 10.81 15.05 26.95
C GLY A 150 11.56 14.49 28.16
N LEU A 151 12.56 13.66 27.91
CA LEU A 151 13.42 13.14 28.98
C LEU A 151 14.52 14.13 29.38
N LEU A 152 14.83 15.11 28.53
CA LEU A 152 15.92 16.07 28.73
C LEU A 152 15.69 17.04 29.91
N ASN A 153 14.45 17.24 30.33
CA ASN A 153 14.14 18.07 31.51
C ASN A 153 14.34 17.33 32.84
N ASN A 154 14.63 16.02 32.79
CA ASN A 154 14.81 15.15 33.95
C ASN A 154 16.25 14.63 34.10
N ILE A 155 17.22 15.25 33.41
CA ILE A 155 18.66 14.96 33.50
C ILE A 155 19.36 16.20 34.02
#